data_AF-A0A086MEA5-F1
#
_entry.id   AF-A0A086MEA5-F1
#
_cell.length_a   1.000
_cell.length_b   1.000
_cell.length_c   1.000
_cell.angle_alpha   90.00
_cell.angle_beta   90.00
_cell.angle_gamma   90.00
#
_symmetry.space_group_name_H-M   'P 1'
#
loop_
_entity.id
_entity.type
_entity.pdbx_description
1 polymer ?
#
loop_
_entity_poly.entity_id
_entity_poly.type
_entity_poly.pdbx_seq_one_letter_code
_entity_poly.pdbx_strand_id
1 'polypeptide(L)'
;MVGAMKGMKIVGCAGALALLVAATGASAQEGETVKSLLGSIGIIPKEKDPIVYNERAPLVLPPSMNLPAPAAGGGAEARNGNWPKDPDVAARRKAAAEARTPWTSSEAYKLNEGKRLAIDEMRASRNPNNITTTAPVRSGSQADMSRLTPDELRSYSTSDDNVKLQGDGLERRYLSDPPGTLLKAQGGGKLKASADPVVNGDPDSPQAFIRQQQERRRQ
;
A
#
# COMPACT_ATOMS: atom_id res chain seq x y z
N MET A 1 48.69 52.87 -33.75
CA MET A 1 48.09 52.83 -35.09
C MET A 1 46.66 52.36 -34.91
N VAL A 2 45.71 53.23 -35.22
CA VAL A 2 44.28 53.12 -34.93
C VAL A 2 43.53 52.91 -36.25
N GLY A 3 42.50 52.06 -36.25
CA GLY A 3 41.53 51.89 -37.34
C GLY A 3 40.71 50.62 -37.09
N ALA A 4 39.59 50.65 -36.35
CA ALA A 4 38.27 51.23 -36.65
C ALA A 4 37.39 50.34 -37.57
N MET A 5 36.21 50.03 -37.03
CA MET A 5 35.17 49.11 -37.49
C MET A 5 34.41 49.54 -38.76
N LYS A 6 33.73 48.57 -39.40
CA LYS A 6 32.39 48.60 -40.05
C LYS A 6 32.21 47.26 -40.78
N GLY A 7 31.07 46.58 -40.87
CA GLY A 7 29.67 46.84 -40.54
C GLY A 7 28.80 45.81 -41.29
N MET A 8 27.73 45.35 -40.65
CA MET A 8 26.74 44.33 -41.03
C MET A 8 25.68 44.80 -42.03
N LYS A 9 25.21 43.96 -42.98
CA LYS A 9 23.80 43.76 -43.51
C LYS A 9 23.81 42.55 -44.49
N ILE A 10 23.29 41.35 -44.20
CA ILE A 10 21.91 40.80 -44.34
C ILE A 10 21.14 41.21 -45.62
N VAL A 11 20.70 40.22 -46.41
CA VAL A 11 19.31 39.90 -46.84
C VAL A 11 19.34 39.18 -48.20
N GLY A 12 18.68 38.02 -48.30
CA GLY A 12 18.48 37.32 -49.58
C GLY A 12 17.71 36.01 -49.50
N CYS A 13 16.44 36.10 -49.09
CA CYS A 13 15.31 35.22 -49.43
C CYS A 13 15.47 33.68 -49.39
N ALA A 14 14.83 33.10 -48.37
CA ALA A 14 14.22 31.79 -48.47
C ALA A 14 13.11 31.79 -49.54
N GLY A 15 13.03 30.73 -50.34
CA GLY A 15 11.83 30.39 -51.09
C GLY A 15 12.09 29.83 -52.48
N ALA A 16 11.61 28.60 -52.69
CA ALA A 16 11.37 27.93 -53.99
C ALA A 16 12.59 27.29 -54.69
N LEU A 17 12.87 26.03 -54.34
CA LEU A 17 13.21 24.99 -55.33
C LEU A 17 13.03 23.58 -54.74
N ALA A 18 11.80 23.29 -54.31
CA ALA A 18 11.30 21.92 -54.27
C ALA A 18 10.74 21.62 -55.67
N LEU A 19 11.53 20.96 -56.54
CA LEU A 19 11.12 20.11 -57.69
C LEU A 19 12.26 20.01 -58.73
N LEU A 20 13.34 19.29 -58.41
CA LEU A 20 14.16 18.69 -59.46
C LEU A 20 14.75 17.37 -58.98
N VAL A 21 13.95 16.31 -59.08
CA VAL A 21 14.45 14.94 -59.15
C VAL A 21 15.02 14.78 -60.56
N ALA A 22 16.34 14.76 -60.71
CA ALA A 22 17.00 14.35 -61.94
C ALA A 22 18.36 13.71 -61.62
N ALA A 23 18.34 12.38 -61.59
CA ALA A 23 19.38 11.47 -62.05
C ALA A 23 20.82 12.04 -62.14
N THR A 24 21.59 11.89 -61.07
CA THR A 24 23.05 11.81 -61.16
C THR A 24 23.54 10.64 -60.31
N GLY A 25 24.56 9.96 -60.82
CA GLY A 25 24.85 8.55 -60.57
C GLY A 25 25.08 8.16 -59.12
N ALA A 26 24.78 6.89 -58.85
CA ALA A 26 25.11 6.19 -57.62
C ALA A 26 26.60 6.37 -57.28
N SER A 27 26.90 7.30 -56.37
CA SER A 27 28.18 7.33 -55.69
C SER A 27 28.11 6.24 -54.62
N ALA A 28 28.88 5.17 -54.80
CA ALA A 28 28.98 4.08 -53.82
C ALA A 28 29.43 4.59 -52.43
N GLN A 29 30.01 5.79 -52.36
CA GLN A 29 30.40 6.48 -51.13
C GLN A 29 29.21 7.09 -50.36
N GLU A 30 28.14 7.51 -51.04
CA GLU A 30 26.93 8.02 -50.37
C GLU A 30 26.08 6.89 -49.77
N GLY A 31 26.19 5.67 -50.30
CA GLY A 31 25.49 4.51 -49.75
C GLY A 31 25.89 4.20 -48.31
N GLU A 32 27.17 4.30 -47.96
CA GLU A 32 27.65 4.07 -46.60
C GLU A 32 27.35 5.24 -45.66
N THR A 33 27.41 6.49 -46.14
CA THR A 33 27.08 7.66 -45.30
C THR A 33 25.59 7.73 -45.02
N VAL A 34 24.73 7.45 -46.02
CA VAL A 34 23.29 7.33 -45.84
C VAL A 34 22.95 6.13 -44.95
N LYS A 35 23.60 4.97 -45.12
CA LYS A 35 23.40 3.79 -44.24
C LYS A 35 23.86 4.07 -42.80
N SER A 36 24.93 4.83 -42.60
CA SER A 36 25.40 5.27 -41.28
C SER A 36 24.44 6.28 -40.63
N LEU A 37 23.94 7.25 -41.39
CA LEU A 37 22.95 8.23 -40.92
C LEU A 37 21.62 7.55 -40.59
N LEU A 38 21.16 6.67 -41.47
CA LEU A 38 19.91 5.93 -41.33
C LEU A 38 19.99 4.85 -40.23
N GLY A 39 21.19 4.33 -39.97
CA GLY A 39 21.51 3.50 -38.81
C GLY A 39 21.69 4.29 -37.51
N SER A 40 22.03 5.58 -37.57
CA SER A 40 22.12 6.46 -36.39
C SER A 40 20.74 6.89 -35.88
N ILE A 41 19.78 7.05 -36.80
CA ILE A 41 18.38 7.37 -36.48
C ILE A 41 17.52 6.11 -36.24
N GLY A 42 18.13 4.92 -36.34
CA GLY A 42 17.48 3.65 -35.99
C GLY A 42 16.55 3.07 -37.06
N ILE A 43 16.53 3.61 -38.28
CA ILE A 43 15.72 3.09 -39.40
C ILE A 43 16.35 1.85 -40.01
N ILE A 44 17.68 1.80 -40.13
CA ILE A 44 18.40 0.59 -40.53
C ILE A 44 18.99 -0.08 -39.28
N PRO A 45 18.66 -1.35 -39.00
CA PRO A 45 19.33 -2.07 -37.93
C PRO A 45 20.83 -2.16 -38.24
N LYS A 46 21.68 -1.61 -37.37
CA LYS A 46 23.14 -1.75 -37.47
C LYS A 46 23.48 -3.24 -37.60
N GLU A 47 24.38 -3.55 -38.52
CA GLU A 47 25.00 -4.87 -38.61
C GLU A 47 25.71 -5.12 -37.28
N LYS A 48 25.21 -6.09 -36.52
CA LYS A 48 25.76 -6.54 -35.24
C LYS A 48 26.58 -7.78 -35.53
N ASP A 49 27.78 -7.84 -34.99
CA ASP A 49 28.59 -9.05 -35.09
C ASP A 49 27.78 -10.26 -34.60
N PRO A 50 27.88 -11.42 -35.28
CA PRO A 50 27.16 -12.61 -34.88
C PRO A 50 27.59 -13.00 -33.46
N ILE A 51 26.62 -13.07 -32.55
CA ILE A 51 26.86 -13.47 -31.17
C ILE A 51 27.33 -14.92 -31.18
N VAL A 52 28.58 -15.14 -30.82
CA VAL A 52 29.14 -16.49 -30.66
C VAL A 52 28.58 -17.07 -29.36
N TYR A 53 27.53 -17.88 -29.50
CA TYR A 53 26.94 -18.58 -28.36
C TYR A 53 27.79 -19.78 -28.01
N ASN A 54 28.48 -19.69 -26.88
CA ASN A 54 29.09 -20.84 -26.25
C ASN A 54 28.09 -21.50 -25.31
N GLU A 55 28.15 -22.82 -25.25
CA GLU A 55 27.42 -23.57 -24.23
C GLU A 55 27.79 -23.07 -22.83
N ARG A 56 26.78 -22.89 -21.97
CA ARG A 56 27.04 -22.58 -20.56
C ARG A 56 27.54 -23.85 -19.90
N ALA A 57 28.50 -23.70 -18.98
CA ALA A 57 28.98 -24.84 -18.20
C ALA A 57 27.80 -25.61 -17.58
N PRO A 58 27.87 -26.95 -17.53
CA PRO A 58 26.80 -27.78 -16.98
C PRO A 58 26.52 -27.41 -15.51
N LEU A 59 25.26 -27.50 -15.12
CA LEU A 59 24.84 -27.21 -13.74
C LEU A 59 25.42 -28.27 -12.80
N VAL A 60 26.33 -27.86 -11.91
CA VAL A 60 26.88 -28.74 -10.88
C VAL A 60 25.89 -28.81 -9.72
N LEU A 61 25.37 -30.00 -9.44
CA LEU A 61 24.51 -30.22 -8.29
C LEU A 61 25.34 -30.29 -7.00
N PRO A 62 24.82 -29.76 -5.89
CA PRO A 62 25.47 -29.92 -4.59
C PRO A 62 25.50 -31.40 -4.17
N PRO A 63 26.50 -31.84 -3.38
CA PRO A 63 26.68 -33.24 -2.98
C PRO A 63 25.49 -33.84 -2.22
N SER A 64 24.68 -33.01 -1.58
CA SER A 64 23.44 -33.43 -0.93
C SER A 64 22.37 -32.35 -1.07
N MET A 65 21.12 -32.79 -1.29
CA MET A 65 19.94 -31.93 -1.37
C MET A 65 19.25 -31.74 -0.01
N ASN A 66 19.95 -32.06 1.09
CA ASN A 66 19.41 -31.88 2.44
C ASN A 66 19.36 -30.38 2.75
N LEU A 67 18.15 -29.82 2.68
CA LEU A 67 17.89 -28.47 3.12
C LEU A 67 18.00 -28.43 4.65
N PRO A 68 18.62 -27.38 5.23
CA PRO A 68 18.55 -27.17 6.67
C PRO A 68 17.08 -27.10 7.11
N ALA A 69 16.79 -27.64 8.29
CA ALA A 69 15.44 -27.62 8.84
C ALA A 69 14.87 -26.20 8.83
N PRO A 70 13.57 -26.01 8.53
CA PRO A 70 12.96 -24.69 8.57
C PRO A 70 13.19 -24.09 9.95
N ALA A 71 13.55 -22.81 9.99
CA ALA A 71 13.81 -22.13 11.26
C ALA A 71 12.62 -22.32 12.21
N ALA A 72 12.92 -22.58 13.48
CA ALA A 72 11.91 -22.75 14.53
C ALA A 72 10.90 -21.59 14.44
N GLY A 73 9.62 -21.95 14.44
CA GLY A 73 8.52 -21.08 14.00
C GLY A 73 8.52 -19.68 14.61
N GLY A 74 7.99 -18.73 13.83
CA GLY A 74 8.09 -17.30 14.06
C GLY A 74 8.90 -16.69 12.93
N GLY A 75 8.23 -15.99 12.00
CA GLY A 75 8.88 -15.41 10.82
C GLY A 75 9.97 -14.39 11.16
N ALA A 76 10.40 -13.60 10.18
CA ALA A 76 11.45 -12.57 10.37
C ALA A 76 11.18 -11.64 11.58
N GLU A 77 9.90 -11.41 11.91
CA GLU A 77 9.42 -10.63 13.05
C GLU A 77 9.80 -11.22 14.43
N ALA A 78 9.85 -12.55 14.57
CA ALA A 78 10.21 -13.20 15.82
C ALA A 78 11.73 -13.22 16.04
N ARG A 79 12.50 -13.18 14.94
CA ARG A 79 13.96 -13.25 14.94
C ARG A 79 14.60 -11.89 15.15
N ASN A 80 13.91 -10.82 14.72
CA ASN A 80 14.40 -9.45 14.83
C ASN A 80 13.30 -8.56 15.44
N GLY A 81 13.39 -8.31 16.74
CA GLY A 81 12.41 -7.48 17.47
C GLY A 81 12.35 -6.01 17.04
N ASN A 82 13.27 -5.56 16.17
CA ASN A 82 13.31 -4.20 15.62
C ASN A 82 12.46 -4.03 14.35
N TRP A 83 11.87 -5.10 13.80
CA TRP A 83 10.94 -4.94 12.68
C TRP A 83 9.60 -4.39 13.15
N PRO A 84 9.00 -3.45 12.41
CA PRO A 84 7.64 -3.00 12.67
C PRO A 84 6.68 -4.19 12.71
N LYS A 85 5.87 -4.27 13.75
CA LYS A 85 4.83 -5.30 13.87
C LYS A 85 3.66 -4.88 13.01
N ASP A 86 3.28 -5.73 12.06
CA ASP A 86 2.10 -5.50 11.24
C ASP A 86 0.83 -5.63 12.12
N PRO A 87 -0.01 -4.57 12.23
CA PRO A 87 -1.25 -4.62 12.98
C PRO A 87 -2.24 -5.67 12.46
N ASP A 88 -2.25 -6.01 11.16
CA ASP A 88 -3.13 -7.08 10.64
C ASP A 88 -2.68 -8.46 11.12
N VAL A 89 -1.36 -8.72 11.13
CA VAL A 89 -0.80 -9.96 11.68
C VAL A 89 -1.05 -10.06 13.17
N ALA A 90 -0.92 -8.94 13.91
CA ALA A 90 -1.22 -8.89 15.33
C ALA A 90 -2.70 -9.15 15.62
N ALA A 91 -3.61 -8.51 14.87
CA ALA A 91 -5.05 -8.72 14.99
C ALA A 91 -5.43 -10.18 14.68
N ARG A 92 -4.86 -10.76 13.62
CA ARG A 92 -5.08 -12.17 13.26
C ARG A 92 -4.59 -13.13 14.34
N ARG A 93 -3.40 -12.88 14.92
CA ARG A 93 -2.86 -13.68 16.04
C ARG A 93 -3.76 -13.57 17.28
N LYS A 94 -4.24 -12.37 17.61
CA LYS A 94 -5.17 -12.13 18.72
C LYS A 94 -6.50 -12.88 18.50
N ALA A 95 -7.11 -12.75 17.33
CA ALA A 95 -8.35 -13.45 16.99
C ALA A 95 -8.19 -14.99 17.05
N ALA A 96 -7.06 -15.53 16.57
CA ALA A 96 -6.78 -16.95 16.65
C ALA A 96 -6.60 -17.43 18.12
N ALA A 97 -5.96 -16.62 18.96
CA ALA A 97 -5.80 -16.92 20.38
C ALA A 97 -7.15 -16.87 21.12
N GLU A 98 -7.99 -15.87 20.83
CA GLU A 98 -9.34 -15.75 21.36
C GLU A 98 -10.22 -16.93 20.93
N ALA A 99 -10.17 -17.33 19.66
CA ALA A 99 -10.91 -18.48 19.14
C ALA A 99 -10.50 -19.82 19.78
N ARG A 100 -9.23 -19.95 20.20
CA ARG A 100 -8.72 -21.13 20.92
C ARG A 100 -9.04 -21.09 22.41
N THR A 101 -9.37 -19.93 22.96
CA THR A 101 -9.65 -19.76 24.38
C THR A 101 -11.04 -20.32 24.71
N PRO A 102 -11.17 -21.23 25.70
CA PRO A 102 -12.48 -21.75 26.09
C PRO A 102 -13.36 -20.62 26.65
N TRP A 103 -14.68 -20.74 26.48
CA TRP A 103 -15.63 -19.69 26.88
C TRP A 103 -15.45 -19.22 28.32
N THR A 104 -15.22 -20.14 29.26
CA THR A 104 -15.01 -19.84 30.69
C THR A 104 -13.73 -19.05 30.99
N SER A 105 -12.75 -19.08 30.08
CA SER A 105 -11.50 -18.32 30.22
C SER A 105 -11.50 -17.03 29.39
N SER A 106 -12.55 -16.81 28.59
CA SER A 106 -12.69 -15.61 27.77
C SER A 106 -12.81 -14.36 28.65
N GLU A 107 -12.34 -13.24 28.13
CA GLU A 107 -12.41 -11.96 28.82
C GLU A 107 -13.86 -11.50 29.02
N ALA A 108 -14.72 -11.74 28.01
CA ALA A 108 -16.15 -11.51 28.11
C ALA A 108 -16.77 -12.31 29.27
N TYR A 109 -16.41 -13.59 29.44
CA TYR A 109 -16.91 -14.38 30.57
C TYR A 109 -16.43 -13.82 31.90
N LYS A 110 -15.14 -13.52 32.07
CA LYS A 110 -14.60 -12.93 33.31
C LYS A 110 -15.28 -11.62 33.71
N LEU A 111 -15.63 -10.80 32.72
CA LEU A 111 -16.33 -9.53 32.94
C LEU A 111 -17.82 -9.73 33.29
N ASN A 112 -18.45 -10.81 32.79
CA ASN A 112 -19.88 -11.08 32.99
C ASN A 112 -20.17 -12.13 34.08
N GLU A 113 -19.16 -12.81 34.62
CA GLU A 113 -19.34 -13.92 35.56
C GLU A 113 -20.03 -13.49 36.87
N GLY A 114 -20.21 -12.18 37.09
CA GLY A 114 -20.93 -11.65 38.25
C GLY A 114 -20.38 -12.22 39.55
N LYS A 115 -19.08 -12.55 39.56
CA LYS A 115 -18.46 -13.32 40.62
C LYS A 115 -18.62 -12.54 41.92
N ARG A 116 -19.35 -13.14 42.85
CA ARG A 116 -19.59 -12.56 44.17
C ARG A 116 -18.23 -12.39 44.83
N LEU A 117 -17.91 -11.17 45.25
CA LEU A 117 -16.67 -10.91 45.99
C LEU A 117 -16.62 -11.80 47.21
N ALA A 118 -15.49 -12.47 47.44
CA ALA A 118 -15.30 -13.26 48.64
C ALA A 118 -15.32 -12.33 49.87
N ILE A 119 -15.76 -12.85 51.02
CA ILE A 119 -15.84 -12.07 52.26
C ILE A 119 -14.46 -11.47 52.62
N ASP A 120 -13.39 -12.22 52.38
CA ASP A 120 -12.02 -11.75 52.62
C ASP A 120 -11.60 -10.64 51.66
N GLU A 121 -12.08 -10.66 50.41
CA GLU A 121 -11.83 -9.63 49.40
C GLU A 121 -12.60 -8.33 49.73
N MET A 122 -13.85 -8.47 50.20
CA MET A 122 -14.64 -7.35 50.74
C MET A 122 -14.03 -6.77 52.01
N ARG A 123 -13.48 -7.61 52.89
CA ARG A 123 -12.82 -7.18 54.13
C ARG A 123 -11.47 -6.53 53.85
N ALA A 124 -10.71 -7.03 52.87
CA ALA A 124 -9.44 -6.46 52.45
C ALA A 124 -9.60 -5.03 51.91
N SER A 125 -10.66 -4.77 51.14
CA SER A 125 -11.01 -3.44 50.64
C SER A 125 -11.46 -2.46 51.74
N ARG A 126 -12.05 -2.98 52.83
CA ARG A 126 -12.55 -2.17 53.96
C ARG A 126 -11.52 -1.89 55.05
N ASN A 127 -10.34 -2.51 54.99
CA ASN A 127 -9.31 -2.32 56.01
C ASN A 127 -8.51 -1.03 55.71
N PRO A 128 -8.66 0.05 56.49
CA PRO A 128 -7.95 1.31 56.26
C PRO A 128 -6.42 1.17 56.39
N ASN A 129 -5.95 0.11 57.06
CA ASN A 129 -4.54 -0.20 57.24
C ASN A 129 -3.99 -1.16 56.17
N ASN A 130 -4.85 -1.70 55.30
CA ASN A 130 -4.48 -2.48 54.12
C ASN A 130 -4.60 -1.66 52.83
N ILE A 131 -4.39 -0.34 52.93
CA ILE A 131 -3.87 0.44 51.81
C ILE A 131 -2.38 0.06 51.71
N THR A 132 -2.10 -1.20 51.42
CA THR A 132 -0.76 -1.62 51.02
C THR A 132 -0.57 -1.03 49.63
N THR A 133 0.19 0.08 49.56
CA THR A 133 1.48 0.28 48.84
C THR A 133 1.85 -0.70 47.70
N THR A 134 0.87 -1.25 47.01
CA THR A 134 1.01 -1.90 45.70
C THR A 134 -0.02 -1.25 44.77
N ALA A 135 -0.11 0.07 44.82
CA ALA A 135 -0.34 0.76 43.56
C ALA A 135 0.89 0.41 42.70
N PRO A 136 0.74 -0.23 41.51
CA PRO A 136 1.84 -0.16 40.56
C PRO A 136 2.15 1.33 40.44
N VAL A 137 3.39 1.73 40.72
CA VAL A 137 3.84 3.10 40.46
C VAL A 137 3.53 3.33 38.98
N ARG A 138 2.44 4.04 38.69
CA ARG A 138 2.02 4.35 37.34
C ARG A 138 2.91 5.48 36.87
N SER A 139 4.12 5.13 36.45
CA SER A 139 5.01 6.08 35.79
C SER A 139 4.43 6.37 34.40
N GLY A 140 4.08 7.63 34.16
CA GLY A 140 3.68 8.14 32.85
C GLY A 140 2.17 8.25 32.67
N SER A 141 1.69 9.49 32.54
CA SER A 141 0.37 9.95 32.05
C SER A 141 -0.92 9.33 32.60
N GLN A 142 -0.85 8.27 33.42
CA GLN A 142 -1.98 7.48 33.89
C GLN A 142 -2.17 7.57 35.42
N ALA A 143 -1.53 8.58 36.03
CA ALA A 143 -1.84 9.06 37.38
C ALA A 143 -3.06 10.02 37.38
N ASP A 144 -3.40 10.62 36.23
CA ASP A 144 -4.55 11.52 36.09
C ASP A 144 -5.91 10.80 36.01
N MET A 145 -5.92 9.46 35.96
CA MET A 145 -7.14 8.67 36.19
C MET A 145 -7.40 8.53 37.70
N SER A 146 -7.30 9.65 38.42
CA SER A 146 -7.69 9.75 39.82
C SER A 146 -9.15 9.36 39.92
N ARG A 147 -9.43 8.27 40.65
CA ARG A 147 -10.79 7.84 40.96
C ARG A 147 -11.48 8.98 41.69
N LEU A 148 -12.35 9.70 41.01
CA LEU A 148 -13.14 10.79 41.58
C LEU A 148 -13.95 10.25 42.77
N THR A 149 -14.03 11.03 43.83
CA THR A 149 -14.91 10.70 44.96
C THR A 149 -16.37 10.75 44.51
N PRO A 150 -17.30 9.99 45.12
CA PRO A 150 -18.70 10.00 44.70
C PRO A 150 -19.37 11.39 44.66
N ASP A 151 -18.91 12.35 45.48
CA ASP A 151 -19.42 13.73 45.45
C ASP A 151 -18.83 14.56 44.31
N GLU A 152 -17.52 14.43 44.05
CA GLU A 152 -16.91 15.05 42.86
C GLU A 152 -17.58 14.51 41.58
N LEU A 153 -17.87 13.21 41.50
CA LEU A 153 -18.50 12.57 40.35
C LEU A 153 -19.93 13.10 40.08
N ARG A 154 -20.70 13.41 41.14
CA ARG A 154 -22.02 14.06 41.02
C ARG A 154 -21.92 15.51 40.59
N SER A 155 -20.85 16.21 40.95
CA SER A 155 -20.63 17.59 40.53
C SER A 155 -20.39 17.70 39.02
N TYR A 156 -19.81 16.66 38.39
CA TYR A 156 -19.61 16.60 36.94
C TYR A 156 -20.83 16.08 36.16
N SER A 157 -21.70 15.26 36.79
CA SER A 157 -22.82 14.61 36.08
C SER A 157 -23.98 15.56 35.71
N THR A 158 -23.91 16.84 36.07
CA THR A 158 -24.94 17.84 35.77
C THR A 158 -24.61 18.71 34.54
N SER A 159 -23.46 18.53 33.88
CA SER A 159 -23.01 19.41 32.79
C SER A 159 -22.88 18.81 31.39
N ASP A 160 -23.03 17.49 31.21
CA ASP A 160 -22.62 16.83 29.95
C ASP A 160 -23.72 16.03 29.22
N ASP A 161 -24.95 16.55 29.16
CA ASP A 161 -26.02 15.93 28.36
C ASP A 161 -25.82 16.09 26.83
N ASN A 162 -24.71 16.69 26.36
CA ASN A 162 -24.46 16.93 24.93
C ASN A 162 -23.02 16.73 24.43
N VAL A 163 -22.15 15.99 25.14
CA VAL A 163 -20.86 15.61 24.54
C VAL A 163 -21.02 14.31 23.77
N LYS A 164 -21.62 14.40 22.58
CA LYS A 164 -21.44 13.36 21.57
C LYS A 164 -19.98 13.43 21.13
N LEU A 165 -19.14 12.48 21.55
CA LEU A 165 -17.92 12.14 20.83
C LEU A 165 -18.35 11.61 19.45
N GLN A 166 -18.72 12.53 18.55
CA GLN A 166 -18.79 12.22 17.14
C GLN A 166 -17.35 12.16 16.66
N GLY A 167 -16.76 10.96 16.73
CA GLY A 167 -15.67 10.64 15.82
C GLY A 167 -16.17 10.99 14.42
N ASP A 168 -15.50 11.92 13.76
CA ASP A 168 -15.90 12.63 12.52
C ASP A 168 -16.10 11.69 11.31
N GLY A 169 -16.14 10.36 11.51
CA GLY A 169 -16.20 9.36 10.46
C GLY A 169 -14.97 9.35 9.53
N LEU A 170 -14.05 10.28 9.73
CA LEU A 170 -12.78 10.41 9.03
C LEU A 170 -11.69 9.49 9.59
N GLU A 171 -12.03 8.64 10.57
CA GLU A 171 -11.09 7.67 11.11
C GLU A 171 -10.65 6.70 10.01
N ARG A 172 -9.33 6.60 9.85
CA ARG A 172 -8.66 5.72 8.91
C ARG A 172 -8.07 4.55 9.67
N ARG A 173 -8.16 3.35 9.09
CA ARG A 173 -7.45 2.18 9.63
C ARG A 173 -5.95 2.24 9.36
N TYR A 174 -5.59 2.73 8.17
CA TYR A 174 -4.21 2.91 7.72
C TYR A 174 -4.03 4.29 7.08
N LEU A 175 -2.79 4.80 7.08
CA LEU A 175 -2.46 6.04 6.38
C LEU A 175 -2.70 5.94 4.86
N SER A 176 -2.61 4.74 4.30
CA SER A 176 -2.90 4.45 2.89
C SER A 176 -4.40 4.27 2.60
N ASP A 177 -5.21 3.94 3.61
CA ASP A 177 -6.64 3.70 3.41
C ASP A 177 -7.41 5.04 3.41
N PRO A 178 -8.43 5.19 2.56
CA PRO A 178 -9.33 6.33 2.65
C PRO A 178 -10.08 6.30 3.99
N PRO A 179 -10.53 7.47 4.50
CA PRO A 179 -11.35 7.54 5.70
C PRO A 179 -12.58 6.64 5.60
N GLY A 180 -12.98 6.04 6.73
CA GLY A 180 -14.02 5.01 6.77
C GLY A 180 -15.38 5.44 6.20
N THR A 181 -15.70 6.74 6.22
CA THR A 181 -16.89 7.30 5.57
C THR A 181 -16.88 7.15 4.05
N LEU A 182 -15.72 7.26 3.41
CA LEU A 182 -15.59 7.13 1.94
C LEU A 182 -15.63 5.68 1.47
N LEU A 183 -15.43 4.71 2.38
CA LEU A 183 -15.64 3.29 2.10
C LEU A 183 -17.12 2.88 2.12
N LYS A 184 -18.03 3.77 2.57
CA LYS A 184 -19.46 3.52 2.58
C LYS A 184 -20.09 4.15 1.34
N ALA A 185 -21.00 3.44 0.68
CA ALA A 185 -21.75 4.02 -0.43
C ALA A 185 -22.57 5.22 0.08
N GLN A 186 -22.71 6.25 -0.76
CA GLN A 186 -23.61 7.36 -0.51
C GLN A 186 -25.01 6.82 -0.14
N GLY A 187 -25.52 7.18 1.04
CA GLY A 187 -26.82 6.72 1.53
C GLY A 187 -26.84 5.31 2.15
N GLY A 188 -25.69 4.73 2.49
CA GLY A 188 -25.63 3.43 3.19
C GLY A 188 -25.98 2.22 2.31
N GLY A 189 -26.03 2.40 0.99
CA GLY A 189 -26.23 1.34 0.03
C GLY A 189 -25.09 0.30 0.05
N LYS A 190 -25.39 -0.93 -0.38
CA LYS A 190 -24.34 -1.95 -0.58
C LYS A 190 -23.50 -1.55 -1.79
N LEU A 191 -22.19 -1.37 -1.61
CA LEU A 191 -21.27 -1.23 -2.74
C LEU A 191 -21.31 -2.53 -3.54
N LYS A 192 -21.83 -2.46 -4.77
CA LYS A 192 -21.63 -3.54 -5.74
C LYS A 192 -20.20 -3.40 -6.22
N ALA A 193 -19.38 -4.44 -6.07
CA ALA A 193 -18.10 -4.49 -6.76
C ALA A 193 -18.39 -4.24 -8.25
N SER A 194 -17.79 -3.19 -8.81
CA SER A 194 -17.78 -3.00 -10.25
C SER A 194 -16.98 -4.16 -10.81
N ALA A 195 -17.66 -5.25 -11.14
CA ALA A 195 -17.05 -6.34 -11.88
C ALA A 195 -16.65 -5.74 -13.22
N ASP A 196 -15.37 -5.82 -13.55
CA ASP A 196 -14.92 -5.52 -14.90
C ASP A 196 -15.75 -6.38 -15.86
N PRO A 197 -16.25 -5.80 -16.96
CA PRO A 197 -17.13 -6.53 -17.86
C PRO A 197 -16.35 -7.73 -18.41
N VAL A 198 -16.79 -8.94 -18.06
CA VAL A 198 -16.25 -10.16 -18.63
C VAL A 198 -16.59 -10.15 -20.11
N VAL A 199 -15.57 -9.96 -20.96
CA VAL A 199 -15.73 -9.96 -22.41
C VAL A 199 -16.02 -11.41 -22.82
N ASN A 200 -17.26 -11.68 -23.23
CA ASN A 200 -17.65 -12.97 -23.77
C ASN A 200 -17.31 -13.02 -25.27
N GLY A 201 -16.22 -13.70 -25.63
CA GLY A 201 -15.77 -13.88 -27.02
C GLY A 201 -14.43 -13.21 -27.33
N ASP A 202 -14.08 -13.14 -28.61
CA ASP A 202 -12.84 -12.54 -29.10
C ASP A 202 -12.88 -11.01 -28.92
N PRO A 203 -11.98 -10.41 -28.11
CA PRO A 203 -11.98 -8.98 -27.81
C PRO A 203 -11.70 -8.10 -29.04
N ASP A 204 -11.08 -8.66 -30.08
CA ASP A 204 -10.74 -7.93 -31.31
C ASP A 204 -11.87 -7.99 -32.36
N SER A 205 -12.97 -8.68 -32.05
CA SER A 205 -14.11 -8.78 -32.96
C SER A 205 -15.10 -7.60 -32.80
N PRO A 206 -15.46 -6.88 -33.89
CA PRO A 206 -16.38 -5.74 -33.83
C PRO A 206 -17.80 -6.15 -33.40
N GLN A 207 -18.19 -7.40 -33.67
CA GLN A 207 -19.48 -7.96 -33.30
C GLN A 207 -19.63 -8.15 -31.78
N ALA A 208 -18.55 -8.54 -31.08
CA ALA A 208 -18.56 -8.67 -29.63
C ALA A 208 -18.78 -7.30 -28.95
N PHE A 209 -18.14 -6.25 -29.46
CA PHE A 209 -18.31 -4.88 -28.98
C PHE A 209 -19.75 -4.36 -29.16
N ILE A 210 -20.36 -4.62 -30.33
CA ILE A 210 -21.74 -4.20 -30.61
C ILE A 210 -22.74 -4.90 -29.67
N ARG A 211 -22.56 -6.21 -29.44
CA ARG A 211 -23.41 -6.98 -28.52
C ARG A 211 -23.28 -6.47 -27.08
N GLN A 212 -22.05 -6.18 -26.64
CA GLN A 212 -21.79 -5.61 -25.31
C GLN A 212 -22.43 -4.23 -25.13
N GLN A 213 -22.36 -3.36 -26.15
CA GLN A 213 -23.04 -2.07 -26.16
C GLN A 213 -24.57 -2.20 -26.04
N GLN A 214 -25.17 -3.19 -26.72
CA GLN A 214 -26.61 -3.43 -26.65
C GLN A 214 -27.06 -3.95 -25.28
N GLU A 215 -26.28 -4.82 -24.65
CA GLU A 215 -26.57 -5.35 -23.31
C GLU A 215 -26.47 -4.25 -22.25
N ARG A 216 -25.48 -3.36 -22.33
CA ARG A 216 -25.33 -2.23 -21.41
C ARG A 216 -26.48 -1.23 -21.48
N ARG A 217 -27.11 -1.07 -22.65
CA ARG A 217 -28.28 -0.17 -22.82
C ARG A 217 -29.58 -0.77 -22.29
N ARG A 218 -29.62 -2.07 -22.00
CA ARG A 218 -30.80 -2.79 -21.48
C ARG A 218 -30.84 -2.89 -19.96
N GLN A 219 -29.74 -2.56 -19.27
CA GLN A 219 -29.64 -2.57 -17.81
C GLN A 219 -29.91 -1.18 -17.21
#